data_AF-A0A1M4N6T0-F1
#
_entry.id   AF-A0A1M4N6T0-F1
#
_cell.length_a   1.000
_cell.length_b   1.000
_cell.length_c   1.000
_cell.angle_alpha   90.00
_cell.angle_beta   90.00
_cell.angle_gamma   90.00
#
_symmetry.space_group_name_H-M   'P 1'
#
loop_
_entity.id
_entity.type
_entity.pdbx_description
1 polymer ?
#
loop_
_entity_poly.entity_id
_entity_poly.type
_entity_poly.pdbx_seq_one_letter_code
_entity_poly.pdbx_strand_id
1 'polypeptide(L)'
;MGRKRIVRWGERVIDIDLISFNEQVSPDTETYQEWVDLPLERQKTKAPEQLILPHPRVQDRAFVLVPLCDISEDWVHPVTKLTARQLRDSLPDTEVDSVQAIDGTRVVNYPEPV
;
A
#
# COMPACT_ATOMS: atom_id res chain seq x y z
N MET A 1 22.44 -0.27 -6.49
CA MET A 1 21.26 0.15 -5.69
C MET A 1 21.70 0.31 -4.23
N GLY A 2 21.77 1.54 -3.71
CA GLY A 2 22.35 1.85 -2.40
C GLY A 2 21.50 2.86 -1.63
N ARG A 3 20.37 2.41 -1.08
CA ARG A 3 19.45 3.27 -0.31
C ARG A 3 20.12 3.71 1.00
N LYS A 4 20.36 5.02 1.16
CA LYS A 4 20.63 5.62 2.48
C LYS A 4 19.29 6.09 3.07
N ARG A 5 18.86 5.47 4.18
CA ARG A 5 17.57 5.78 4.82
C ARG A 5 17.76 6.98 5.75
N ILE A 6 17.53 8.19 5.24
CA ILE A 6 17.69 9.44 6.01
C ILE A 6 16.40 9.75 6.80
N VAL A 7 15.22 9.58 6.18
CA VAL A 7 13.90 9.79 6.81
C VAL A 7 12.96 8.62 6.50
N ARG A 8 12.16 8.17 7.49
CA ARG A 8 11.12 7.13 7.28
C ARG A 8 9.97 7.71 6.46
N TRP A 9 9.59 7.00 5.39
CA TRP A 9 8.63 7.45 4.37
C TRP A 9 8.99 8.74 3.62
N GLY A 10 10.25 9.18 3.67
CA GLY A 10 10.74 10.23 2.78
C GLY A 10 10.75 9.82 1.31
N GLU A 11 11.02 10.80 0.45
CA GLU A 11 11.15 10.60 -0.99
C GLU A 11 12.13 9.48 -1.32
N ARG A 12 11.77 8.65 -2.30
CA ARG A 12 12.58 7.51 -2.73
C ARG A 12 12.34 7.23 -4.21
N VAL A 13 13.41 6.82 -4.89
CA VAL A 13 13.38 6.42 -6.30
C VAL A 13 12.46 5.22 -6.51
N ILE A 14 12.47 4.26 -5.58
CA ILE A 14 11.64 3.06 -5.64
C ILE A 14 11.25 2.60 -4.24
N ASP A 15 10.05 2.06 -4.12
CA ASP A 15 9.56 1.32 -2.97
C ASP A 15 8.88 0.05 -3.44
N ILE A 16 9.08 -1.04 -2.70
CA ILE A 16 8.48 -2.34 -3.00
C ILE A 16 7.80 -2.81 -1.72
N ASP A 17 6.47 -2.91 -1.77
CA ASP A 17 5.65 -3.42 -0.68
C ASP A 17 5.09 -4.80 -1.06
N LEU A 18 5.10 -5.74 -0.12
CA LEU A 18 4.41 -7.02 -0.26
C LEU A 18 2.96 -6.86 0.22
N ILE A 19 1.99 -6.95 -0.70
CA ILE A 19 0.56 -6.76 -0.41
C ILE A 19 -0.01 -7.94 0.37
N SER A 20 0.26 -9.16 -0.07
CA SER A 20 -0.28 -10.39 0.51
C SER A 20 0.56 -11.60 0.09
N PHE A 21 0.43 -12.70 0.81
CA PHE A 21 1.01 -13.99 0.47
C PHE A 21 0.01 -15.10 0.81
N ASN A 22 -0.64 -15.65 -0.21
CA ASN A 22 -1.78 -16.56 -0.05
C ASN A 22 -2.85 -15.93 0.89
N GLU A 23 -3.38 -16.73 1.83
CA GLU A 23 -4.31 -16.27 2.85
C GLU A 23 -3.63 -16.01 4.21
N GLN A 24 -2.30 -15.87 4.22
CA GLN A 24 -1.53 -15.74 5.45
C GLN A 24 -1.80 -14.40 6.14
N VAL A 25 -2.06 -14.45 7.45
CA VAL A 25 -1.98 -13.30 8.35
C VAL A 25 -0.71 -13.44 9.19
N SER A 26 0.16 -12.44 9.15
CA SER A 26 1.48 -12.45 9.78
C SER A 26 1.71 -11.20 10.64
N PRO A 27 2.37 -11.32 11.81
CA PRO A 27 2.82 -12.58 12.43
C PRO A 27 1.66 -13.39 13.01
N ASP A 28 0.59 -12.71 13.42
CA ASP A 28 -0.67 -13.24 13.90
C ASP A 28 -1.75 -12.15 13.72
N THR A 29 -3.00 -12.52 13.98
CA THR A 29 -4.13 -11.61 13.77
C THR A 29 -4.15 -10.43 14.75
N GLU A 30 -3.70 -10.65 15.98
CA GLU A 30 -3.69 -9.60 17.02
C GLU A 30 -2.69 -8.50 16.67
N THR A 31 -1.45 -8.88 16.38
CA THR A 31 -0.39 -7.96 15.94
C THR A 31 -0.78 -7.27 14.63
N TYR A 32 -1.33 -8.01 13.66
CA TYR A 32 -1.83 -7.40 12.42
C TYR A 32 -2.85 -6.29 12.71
N GLN A 33 -3.83 -6.57 13.58
CA GLN A 33 -4.89 -5.63 13.92
C GLN A 33 -4.34 -4.38 14.61
N GLU A 34 -3.36 -4.52 15.51
CA GLU A 34 -2.67 -3.37 16.09
C GLU A 34 -2.06 -2.44 15.02
N TRP A 35 -1.50 -3.00 13.94
CA TRP A 35 -0.93 -2.22 12.85
C TRP A 35 -1.98 -1.58 11.95
N VAL A 36 -3.13 -2.22 11.76
CA VAL A 36 -4.28 -1.64 11.05
C VAL A 36 -4.81 -0.42 11.82
N ASP A 37 -4.97 -0.56 13.13
CA ASP A 37 -5.56 0.46 14.01
C ASP A 37 -4.57 1.57 14.39
N LEU A 38 -3.27 1.35 14.19
CA LEU A 38 -2.25 2.34 14.53
C LEU A 38 -2.44 3.62 13.69
N PRO A 39 -2.61 4.81 14.30
CA PRO A 39 -2.80 6.04 13.56
C PRO A 39 -1.62 6.34 12.61
N LEU A 40 -1.92 6.97 11.46
CA LEU A 40 -0.94 7.26 10.41
C LEU A 40 0.32 8.00 10.94
N GLU A 41 0.14 8.95 11.86
CA GLU A 41 1.23 9.71 12.48
C GLU A 41 2.20 8.81 13.27
N ARG A 42 1.67 7.75 13.90
CA ARG A 42 2.50 6.75 14.58
C ARG A 42 3.17 5.81 13.59
N GLN A 43 2.50 5.40 12.50
CA GLN A 43 3.11 4.54 11.48
C GLN A 43 4.29 5.20 10.73
N LYS A 44 4.26 6.53 10.59
CA LYS A 44 5.37 7.34 10.03
C LYS A 44 6.66 7.22 10.85
N THR A 45 6.55 6.93 12.16
CA THR A 45 7.68 6.91 13.09
C THR A 45 8.02 5.50 13.59
N LYS A 46 7.01 4.64 13.77
CA LYS A 46 7.17 3.25 14.23
C LYS A 46 7.29 2.28 13.05
N ALA A 47 8.23 1.34 13.14
CA ALA A 47 8.41 0.22 12.22
C ALA A 47 7.98 -1.08 12.89
N PRO A 48 7.33 -2.01 12.18
CA PRO A 48 7.19 -3.36 12.70
C PRO A 48 8.56 -4.04 12.69
N GLU A 49 8.83 -4.82 13.73
CA GLU A 49 10.03 -5.66 13.81
C GLU A 49 9.91 -6.92 12.95
N GLN A 50 8.67 -7.31 12.63
CA GLN A 50 8.32 -8.46 11.81
C GLN A 50 7.53 -8.06 10.56
N LEU A 51 7.43 -8.97 9.60
CA LEU A 51 6.62 -8.75 8.41
C LEU A 51 5.12 -8.80 8.77
N ILE A 52 4.41 -7.72 8.44
CA ILE A 52 2.96 -7.62 8.61
C ILE A 52 2.29 -7.98 7.29
N LEU A 53 1.50 -9.05 7.28
CA LEU A 53 0.71 -9.48 6.13
C LEU A 53 -0.75 -9.72 6.52
N PRO A 54 -1.71 -9.42 5.61
CA PRO A 54 -1.54 -8.58 4.41
C PRO A 54 -1.00 -7.18 4.77
N HIS A 55 -0.52 -6.39 3.82
CA HIS A 55 -0.02 -5.05 4.14
C HIS A 55 -1.15 -4.24 4.80
N PRO A 56 -0.96 -3.66 6.01
CA PRO A 56 -2.04 -3.26 6.92
C PRO A 56 -2.90 -2.07 6.44
N ARG A 57 -2.55 -1.48 5.29
CA ARG A 57 -3.21 -0.30 4.71
C ARG A 57 -3.64 -0.50 3.25
N VAL A 58 -3.67 -1.74 2.76
CA VAL A 58 -4.08 -2.03 1.37
C VAL A 58 -5.51 -1.55 1.14
N GLN A 59 -6.40 -1.81 2.09
CA GLN A 59 -7.82 -1.45 2.06
C GLN A 59 -8.09 0.06 2.00
N ASP A 60 -7.12 0.90 2.37
CA ASP A 60 -7.28 2.35 2.47
C ASP A 60 -6.60 3.12 1.31
N ARG A 61 -6.04 2.42 0.32
CA ARG A 61 -5.15 3.03 -0.69
C ARG A 61 -5.68 2.83 -2.10
N ALA A 62 -6.26 3.87 -2.67
CA ALA A 62 -6.73 3.85 -4.06
C ALA A 62 -5.60 3.47 -5.03
N PHE A 63 -4.39 4.03 -4.87
CA PHE A 63 -3.25 3.72 -5.74
C PHE A 63 -2.73 2.28 -5.64
N VAL A 64 -3.21 1.50 -4.66
CA VAL A 64 -2.98 0.05 -4.57
C VAL A 64 -4.17 -0.71 -5.15
N LEU A 65 -5.39 -0.35 -4.72
CA LEU A 65 -6.61 -1.07 -5.07
C LEU A 65 -7.04 -0.90 -6.54
N VAL A 66 -6.81 0.26 -7.14
CA VAL A 66 -7.11 0.51 -8.56
C VAL A 66 -6.27 -0.39 -9.46
N PRO A 67 -4.91 -0.37 -9.40
CA PRO A 67 -4.09 -1.32 -10.16
C PRO A 67 -4.33 -2.79 -9.78
N LEU A 68 -4.67 -3.08 -8.51
CA LEU A 68 -5.02 -4.44 -8.10
C LEU A 68 -6.30 -4.93 -8.81
N CYS A 69 -7.30 -4.07 -9.00
CA CYS A 69 -8.50 -4.41 -9.75
C CYS A 69 -8.22 -4.68 -11.23
N ASP A 70 -7.21 -4.03 -11.82
CA ASP A 70 -6.81 -4.29 -13.21
C ASP A 70 -6.25 -5.71 -13.40
N ILE A 71 -5.68 -6.31 -12.35
CA ILE A 71 -5.04 -7.64 -12.41
C ILE A 71 -5.87 -8.76 -11.76
N SER A 72 -6.58 -8.48 -10.66
CA SER A 72 -7.40 -9.43 -9.90
C SER A 72 -8.38 -8.69 -9.00
N GLU A 73 -9.46 -8.21 -9.59
CA GLU A 73 -10.60 -7.60 -8.91
C GLU A 73 -11.34 -8.52 -7.93
N ASP A 74 -11.20 -9.84 -8.12
CA ASP A 74 -11.79 -10.91 -7.32
C ASP A 74 -10.88 -11.38 -6.18
N TRP A 75 -9.65 -10.87 -6.09
CA TRP A 75 -8.76 -11.14 -4.95
C TRP A 75 -9.47 -10.82 -3.64
N VAL A 76 -9.54 -11.80 -2.74
CA VAL A 76 -10.20 -11.66 -1.44
C VAL A 76 -9.17 -11.30 -0.38
N HIS A 77 -9.38 -10.17 0.29
CA HIS A 77 -8.51 -9.74 1.37
C HIS A 77 -8.58 -10.74 2.55
N PRO A 78 -7.44 -11.30 3.02
CA PRO A 78 -7.44 -12.39 4.01
C PRO A 78 -8.16 -12.08 5.32
N VAL A 79 -8.20 -10.82 5.73
CA VAL A 79 -8.85 -10.38 6.99
C VAL A 79 -10.27 -9.85 6.77
N THR A 80 -10.47 -8.78 6.00
CA THR A 80 -11.80 -8.19 5.77
C THR A 80 -12.77 -9.10 5.01
N LYS A 81 -12.25 -10.11 4.29
CA LYS A 81 -13.02 -11.01 3.40
C LYS A 81 -13.76 -10.31 2.26
N LEU A 82 -13.44 -9.06 2.00
CA LEU A 82 -13.94 -8.30 0.87
C LEU A 82 -13.03 -8.51 -0.35
N THR A 83 -13.61 -8.47 -1.54
CA THR A 83 -12.83 -8.49 -2.78
C THR A 83 -12.10 -7.16 -3.00
N ALA A 84 -11.04 -7.16 -3.82
CA ALA A 84 -10.35 -5.93 -4.22
C ALA A 84 -11.33 -4.90 -4.79
N ARG A 85 -12.29 -5.35 -5.61
CA ARG A 85 -13.38 -4.50 -6.13
C ARG A 85 -14.21 -3.88 -5.01
N GLN A 86 -14.67 -4.68 -4.06
CA GLN A 86 -15.48 -4.18 -2.93
C GLN A 86 -14.70 -3.18 -2.07
N LEU A 87 -13.41 -3.43 -1.84
CA LEU A 87 -12.54 -2.51 -1.13
C LEU A 87 -12.36 -1.19 -1.90
N ARG A 88 -12.08 -1.26 -3.21
CA ARG A 88 -11.95 -0.06 -4.06
C ARG A 88 -13.24 0.75 -4.05
N ASP A 89 -14.38 0.09 -4.22
CA ASP A 89 -15.70 0.74 -4.29
C ASP A 89 -16.14 1.31 -2.93
N SER A 90 -15.43 0.99 -1.84
CA SER A 90 -15.64 1.59 -0.51
C SER A 90 -14.84 2.88 -0.28
N LEU A 91 -13.90 3.22 -1.17
CA LEU A 91 -13.13 4.45 -1.11
C LEU A 91 -13.89 5.63 -1.73
N PRO A 92 -13.55 6.89 -1.36
CA PRO A 92 -14.11 8.05 -2.03
C PRO A 92 -13.76 8.08 -3.53
N ASP A 93 -14.74 8.37 -4.39
CA ASP A 93 -14.54 8.50 -5.84
C ASP A 93 -13.39 9.46 -6.18
N THR A 94 -13.25 10.54 -5.40
CA THR A 94 -12.16 11.53 -5.58
C THR A 94 -10.77 10.92 -5.41
N GLU A 95 -10.60 9.91 -4.56
CA GLU A 95 -9.32 9.21 -4.41
C GLU A 95 -9.12 8.22 -5.55
N VAL A 96 -10.16 7.47 -5.93
CA VAL A 96 -10.11 6.50 -7.03
C VAL A 96 -9.79 7.19 -8.35
N ASP A 97 -10.47 8.29 -8.67
CA ASP A 97 -10.30 9.09 -9.90
C ASP A 97 -8.92 9.77 -9.97
N SER A 98 -8.24 9.95 -8.83
CA SER A 98 -6.90 10.52 -8.78
C SER A 98 -5.82 9.56 -9.29
N VAL A 99 -6.12 8.26 -9.34
CA VAL A 99 -5.18 7.23 -9.82
C VAL A 99 -5.27 7.13 -11.33
N GLN A 100 -4.22 7.59 -12.01
CA GLN A 100 -4.16 7.60 -13.47
C GLN A 100 -2.96 6.79 -13.96
N ALA A 101 -3.21 5.93 -14.94
CA ALA A 101 -2.13 5.24 -15.66
C ALA A 101 -1.24 6.28 -16.35
N ILE A 102 0.07 6.13 -16.19
CA ILE A 102 1.04 6.95 -16.90
C ILE A 102 1.29 6.27 -18.25
N ASP A 103 0.89 6.94 -19.34
CA ASP A 103 1.31 6.52 -20.68
C ASP A 103 2.84 6.72 -20.81
N GLY A 104 3.54 5.78 -21.44
CA GLY A 104 5.00 5.65 -21.44
C GLY A 104 5.78 6.82 -22.08
N THR A 105 5.09 7.87 -22.50
CA THR A 105 5.63 9.10 -23.09
C THR A 105 5.84 10.23 -22.08
N ARG A 106 5.39 10.09 -20.82
CA ARG A 106 5.55 11.13 -19.79
C ARG A 106 6.91 11.03 -19.09
N VAL A 107 7.90 11.75 -19.61
CA VAL A 107 9.19 11.96 -18.94
C VAL A 107 8.96 12.92 -17.76
N VAL A 108 8.96 12.39 -16.53
CA VAL A 108 9.00 13.22 -15.32
C VAL A 108 10.46 13.66 -15.16
N ASN A 109 10.76 14.90 -15.52
CA ASN A 109 12.07 15.50 -15.24
C ASN A 109 12.19 15.68 -13.73
N TYR A 110 12.97 14.80 -13.08
CA TYR A 110 13.40 15.05 -11.72
C TYR A 110 14.42 16.19 -11.76
N PRO A 111 14.23 17.29 -11.01
CA PRO A 111 15.27 18.30 -10.88
C PRO A 111 16.52 17.64 -10.31
N GLU A 112 17.68 18.00 -10.85
CA GLU A 112 18.98 17.59 -10.32
C GLU A 112 19.04 17.92 -8.81
N PRO A 113 19.52 16.99 -7.96
CA PRO A 113 19.64 17.27 -6.54
C PRO A 113 20.62 18.44 -6.33
N VAL A 114 20.17 19.48 -5.60
CA VAL A 114 21.01 20.59 -5.12
C VAL A 114 22.05 20.14 -4.09
#